data_AF-A0A0K2TWG8-F1
#
_entry.id   AF-A0A0K2TWG8-F1
#
_cell.length_a   1.000
_cell.length_b   1.000
_cell.length_c   1.000
_cell.angle_alpha   90.00
_cell.angle_beta   90.00
_cell.angle_gamma   90.00
#
_symmetry.space_group_name_H-M   'P 1'
#
loop_
_entity.id
_entity.type
_entity.pdbx_description
1 polymer ?
#
loop_
_entity_poly.entity_id
_entity_poly.type
_entity_poly.pdbx_seq_one_letter_code
_entity_poly.pdbx_strand_id
1 'polypeptide(L)'
;AKRHIVATLLRAGRSVTEIIKNTGLSRTTVFKVQKLVKEGKYLKEGLWTGRLRKINVDEVKEAFMVNPKTSMTKVAEDMNVHKATISRAVKEVGGRSRRMIERPLLSQLQRDKHLERCKVMLNDIKHAPSSRIIIFSDENNFTVDPVFNRSSDRVVAFNDNRDMVEELRTVTTVKHPASVIMFGPIASNGTKMDLTWFKTGFRLKSKAYLEILKDKILP
;
A
#
# COMPACT_ATOMS: atom_id res chain seq x y z
N ALA A 1 25.02 11.80 28.05
CA ALA A 1 24.93 12.94 29.00
C ALA A 1 26.15 13.03 29.93
N LYS A 2 26.33 12.12 30.90
CA LYS A 2 27.38 12.23 31.94
C LYS A 2 28.84 12.27 31.42
N ARG A 3 29.19 11.53 30.36
CA ARG A 3 30.53 11.58 29.74
C ARG A 3 30.86 12.93 29.10
N HIS A 4 29.86 13.64 28.58
CA HIS A 4 30.06 14.95 27.94
C HIS A 4 30.32 16.02 29.00
N ILE A 5 29.63 15.97 30.14
CA ILE A 5 29.88 16.86 31.30
C ILE A 5 31.33 16.70 31.77
N VAL A 6 31.78 15.45 31.95
CA VAL A 6 33.18 15.16 32.32
C VAL A 6 34.15 15.69 31.26
N ALA A 7 33.89 15.48 29.97
CA ALA A 7 34.75 15.98 28.90
C ALA A 7 34.82 17.52 28.85
N THR A 8 33.70 18.22 29.09
CA THR A 8 33.67 19.68 29.18
C THR A 8 34.48 20.18 30.37
N LEU A 9 34.34 19.55 31.54
CA LEU A 9 35.12 19.92 32.73
C LEU A 9 36.62 19.63 32.57
N LEU A 10 36.98 18.53 31.90
CA LEU A 10 38.37 18.22 31.55
C LEU A 10 38.96 19.24 30.57
N ARG A 11 38.19 19.68 29.57
CA ARG A 11 38.61 20.74 28.62
C ARG A 11 38.73 22.10 29.30
N ALA A 12 37.91 22.37 30.32
CA ALA A 12 38.00 23.55 31.16
C ALA A 12 39.15 23.50 32.21
N GLY A 13 40.01 22.48 32.17
CA GLY A 13 41.20 22.38 33.01
C GLY A 13 40.96 21.97 34.46
N ARG A 14 39.74 21.50 34.82
CA ARG A 14 39.42 21.07 36.18
C ARG A 14 40.14 19.76 36.53
N SER A 15 40.54 19.62 37.80
CA SER A 15 41.23 18.42 38.28
C SER A 15 40.29 17.22 38.36
N VAL A 16 40.83 16.00 38.15
CA VAL A 16 40.03 14.76 38.15
C VAL A 16 39.32 14.52 39.48
N THR A 17 39.95 14.88 40.61
CA THR A 17 39.38 14.79 41.96
C THR A 17 38.18 15.71 42.15
N GLU A 18 38.26 16.92 41.63
CA GLU A 18 37.17 17.91 41.66
C GLU A 18 36.01 17.46 40.76
N ILE A 19 36.30 16.90 39.59
CA ILE A 19 35.28 16.34 38.70
C ILE A 19 34.54 15.17 39.37
N ILE A 20 35.25 14.29 40.09
CA ILE A 20 34.63 13.17 40.83
C ILE A 20 33.67 13.71 41.92
N LYS A 21 34.11 14.70 42.70
CA LYS A 21 33.27 15.31 43.74
C LYS A 21 32.04 16.01 43.17
N ASN A 22 32.22 16.78 42.08
CA ASN A 22 31.15 17.58 41.48
C ASN A 22 30.15 16.75 40.67
N THR A 23 30.57 15.60 40.13
CA THR A 23 29.70 14.76 39.27
C THR A 23 29.19 13.50 39.96
N GLY A 24 29.75 13.12 41.12
CA GLY A 24 29.42 11.88 41.82
C GLY A 24 29.76 10.60 41.04
N LEU A 25 30.61 10.70 40.01
CA LEU A 25 30.99 9.58 39.15
C LEU A 25 32.17 8.80 39.72
N SER A 26 32.21 7.49 39.46
CA SER A 26 33.35 6.67 39.87
C SER A 26 34.64 7.12 39.20
N ARG A 27 35.75 7.05 39.95
CA ARG A 27 37.10 7.36 39.48
C ARG A 27 37.40 6.69 38.14
N THR A 28 37.08 5.41 38.01
CA THR A 28 37.27 4.60 36.80
C THR A 28 36.58 5.18 35.58
N THR A 29 35.38 5.74 35.74
CA THR A 29 34.62 6.35 34.64
C THR A 29 35.26 7.66 34.17
N VAL A 30 35.71 8.50 35.10
CA VAL A 30 36.36 9.78 34.78
C VAL A 30 37.68 9.55 34.05
N PHE A 31 38.49 8.59 34.50
CA PHE A 31 39.74 8.22 33.82
C PHE A 31 39.51 7.61 32.43
N LYS A 32 38.48 6.76 32.26
CA LYS A 32 38.09 6.23 30.93
C LYS A 32 37.72 7.36 29.96
N VAL A 33 36.95 8.35 30.43
CA VAL A 33 36.59 9.52 29.61
C VAL A 33 37.81 10.38 29.30
N GLN A 34 38.69 10.61 30.28
CA GLN A 34 39.94 11.37 30.07
C GLN A 34 40.82 10.73 29.01
N LYS A 35 40.95 9.40 29.01
CA LYS A 35 41.67 8.65 27.97
C LYS A 35 41.03 8.86 26.58
N LEU A 36 39.70 8.73 26.48
CA LEU A 36 38.98 8.96 25.23
C LEU A 36 39.15 10.39 24.70
N VAL A 37 39.13 11.41 25.57
CA VAL A 37 39.34 12.81 25.19
C VAL A 37 40.77 13.04 24.69
N LYS A 38 41.78 12.48 25.36
CA LYS A 38 43.19 12.55 24.93
C LYS A 38 43.43 11.89 23.58
N GLU A 39 42.77 10.76 23.33
CA GLU A 39 42.87 10.01 22.06
C GLU A 39 41.98 10.61 20.94
N GLY A 40 41.25 11.71 21.20
CA GLY A 40 40.34 12.32 20.22
C GLY A 40 39.15 11.43 19.82
N LYS A 41 38.84 10.38 20.59
CA LYS A 41 37.82 9.38 20.26
C LYS A 41 36.42 9.85 20.64
N TYR A 42 35.43 9.29 19.96
CA TYR A 42 34.02 9.62 20.15
C TYR A 42 33.54 9.26 21.57
N LEU A 43 32.86 10.20 22.23
CA LEU A 43 32.46 10.10 23.64
C LEU A 43 31.14 9.35 23.88
N LYS A 44 30.44 8.94 22.81
CA LYS A 44 29.26 8.09 22.95
C LYS A 44 29.70 6.65 23.23
N GLU A 45 28.86 5.90 23.91
CA GLU A 45 29.04 4.46 24.00
C GLU A 45 29.01 3.88 22.60
N GLY A 46 29.97 2.97 22.32
CA GLY A 46 29.92 2.19 21.10
C GLY A 46 28.61 1.40 21.06
N LEU A 47 28.13 1.10 19.85
CA LEU A 47 27.01 0.18 19.70
C LEU A 47 27.36 -1.12 20.41
N TRP A 48 26.53 -1.49 21.38
CA TRP A 48 26.63 -2.80 22.00
C TRP A 48 26.45 -3.84 20.90
N THR A 49 27.43 -4.71 20.72
CA THR A 49 27.31 -5.83 19.78
C THR A 49 26.22 -6.74 20.34
N GLY A 50 25.04 -6.65 19.74
CA GLY A 50 23.90 -7.48 20.10
C GLY A 50 24.18 -8.96 19.82
N ARG A 51 23.20 -9.81 20.16
CA ARG A 51 23.26 -11.24 19.83
C ARG A 51 23.44 -11.43 18.32
N LEU A 52 24.35 -12.34 17.95
CA LEU A 52 24.55 -12.74 16.55
C LEU A 52 23.23 -13.21 15.94
N ARG A 53 23.00 -12.81 14.68
CA ARG A 53 21.81 -13.20 13.93
C ARG A 53 21.93 -14.67 13.51
N LYS A 54 20.80 -15.38 13.55
CA LYS A 54 20.73 -16.78 13.08
C LYS A 54 20.66 -16.91 11.56
N ILE A 55 20.25 -15.85 10.88
CA ILE A 55 20.00 -15.83 9.44
C ILE A 55 20.67 -14.61 8.82
N ASN A 56 21.17 -14.79 7.62
CA ASN A 56 21.55 -13.70 6.75
C ASN A 56 20.28 -13.08 6.15
N VAL A 57 20.17 -11.76 6.24
CA VAL A 57 19.00 -11.03 5.78
C VAL A 57 18.97 -10.93 4.25
N ASP A 58 20.14 -10.98 3.60
CA ASP A 58 20.25 -10.94 2.14
C ASP A 58 19.76 -12.24 1.50
N GLU A 59 20.04 -13.40 2.10
CA GLU A 59 19.52 -14.70 1.64
C GLU A 59 17.98 -14.74 1.64
N VAL A 60 17.36 -14.16 2.67
CA VAL A 60 15.88 -14.03 2.73
C VAL A 60 15.38 -13.17 1.58
N LYS A 61 16.08 -12.08 1.26
CA LYS A 61 15.72 -11.19 0.16
C LYS A 61 15.85 -11.90 -1.19
N GLU A 62 16.93 -12.63 -1.41
CA GLU A 62 17.15 -13.41 -2.63
C GLU A 62 16.07 -14.47 -2.83
N ALA A 63 15.67 -15.19 -1.79
CA ALA A 63 14.60 -16.19 -1.86
C ALA A 63 13.28 -15.58 -2.37
N PHE A 64 12.91 -14.38 -1.90
CA PHE A 64 11.72 -13.67 -2.38
C PHE A 64 11.91 -12.97 -3.72
N MET A 65 13.13 -12.70 -4.17
CA MET A 65 13.39 -12.19 -5.52
C MET A 65 13.23 -13.29 -6.57
N VAL A 66 13.66 -14.52 -6.27
CA VAL A 66 13.48 -15.69 -7.16
C VAL A 66 12.00 -16.02 -7.31
N ASN A 67 11.26 -16.11 -6.20
CA ASN A 67 9.82 -16.37 -6.25
C ASN A 67 9.05 -15.50 -5.24
N PRO A 68 8.55 -14.32 -5.67
CA PRO A 68 7.80 -13.40 -4.81
C PRO A 68 6.47 -13.94 -4.29
N LYS A 69 5.93 -15.02 -4.89
CA LYS A 69 4.65 -15.62 -4.49
C LYS A 69 4.79 -16.61 -3.34
N THR A 70 6.02 -16.96 -2.95
CA THR A 70 6.27 -17.91 -1.87
C THR A 70 5.74 -17.38 -0.54
N SER A 71 5.18 -18.25 0.30
CA SER A 71 4.74 -17.84 1.63
C SER A 71 5.94 -17.68 2.57
N MET A 72 5.86 -16.74 3.51
CA MET A 72 6.90 -16.60 4.54
C MET A 72 7.04 -17.84 5.42
N THR A 73 5.99 -18.65 5.54
CA THR A 73 6.04 -19.92 6.28
C THR A 73 6.93 -20.93 5.56
N LYS A 74 6.77 -21.07 4.23
CA LYS A 74 7.58 -21.99 3.44
C LYS A 74 9.06 -21.62 3.47
N VAL A 75 9.39 -20.33 3.29
CA VAL A 75 10.78 -19.86 3.43
C VAL A 75 11.32 -20.11 4.85
N ALA A 76 10.46 -20.01 5.87
CA ALA A 76 10.86 -20.29 7.25
C ALA A 76 11.15 -21.79 7.48
N GLU A 77 10.37 -22.69 6.88
CA GLU A 77 10.61 -24.13 6.88
C GLU A 77 11.92 -24.47 6.17
N ASP A 78 12.12 -23.93 4.96
CA ASP A 78 13.34 -24.15 4.16
C ASP A 78 14.61 -23.69 4.90
N MET A 79 14.51 -22.59 5.65
CA MET A 79 15.61 -22.03 6.46
C MET A 79 15.63 -22.54 7.91
N ASN A 80 14.74 -23.48 8.28
CA ASN A 80 14.57 -24.04 9.62
C ASN A 80 14.52 -22.97 10.75
N VAL A 81 13.73 -21.92 10.53
CA VAL A 81 13.50 -20.84 11.49
C VAL A 81 12.02 -20.60 11.72
N HIS A 82 11.68 -19.91 12.81
CA HIS A 82 10.30 -19.50 13.04
C HIS A 82 9.89 -18.39 12.05
N LYS A 83 8.64 -18.44 11.54
CA LYS A 83 8.05 -17.44 10.62
C LYS A 83 8.27 -15.98 11.06
N ALA A 84 8.21 -15.71 12.36
CA ALA A 84 8.43 -14.36 12.89
C ALA A 84 9.83 -13.81 12.57
N THR A 85 10.84 -14.68 12.49
CA THR A 85 12.22 -14.32 12.14
C THR A 85 12.30 -13.89 10.68
N ILE A 86 11.70 -14.66 9.76
CA ILE A 86 11.59 -14.28 8.35
C ILE A 86 10.81 -12.98 8.17
N SER A 87 9.67 -12.82 8.86
CA SER A 87 8.86 -11.61 8.76
C SER A 87 9.63 -10.35 9.21
N ARG A 88 10.43 -10.44 10.28
CA ARG A 88 11.29 -9.34 10.73
C ARG A 88 12.39 -9.04 9.71
N ALA A 89 13.06 -10.07 9.17
CA ALA A 89 14.09 -9.91 8.15
C ALA A 89 13.52 -9.24 6.88
N VAL A 90 12.35 -9.68 6.40
CA VAL A 90 11.67 -9.06 5.25
C VAL A 90 11.36 -7.59 5.52
N LYS A 91 10.88 -7.25 6.72
CA LYS A 91 10.60 -5.85 7.08
C LYS A 91 11.88 -5.00 7.14
N GLU A 92 12.98 -5.56 7.61
CA GLU A 92 14.27 -4.89 7.71
C GLU A 92 14.84 -4.52 6.34
N VAL A 93 14.70 -5.38 5.33
CA VAL A 93 15.06 -5.06 3.93
C VAL A 93 14.04 -4.17 3.22
N GLY A 94 13.02 -3.68 3.93
CA GLY A 94 11.97 -2.83 3.37
C GLY A 94 10.89 -3.58 2.59
N GLY A 95 10.88 -4.91 2.64
CA GLY A 95 9.87 -5.75 2.01
C GLY A 95 8.49 -5.58 2.66
N ARG A 96 7.44 -5.67 1.84
CA ARG A 96 6.04 -5.59 2.29
C ARG A 96 5.21 -6.65 1.58
N SER A 97 4.37 -7.35 2.34
CA SER A 97 3.35 -8.21 1.74
C SER A 97 2.29 -7.32 1.09
N ARG A 98 2.06 -7.52 -0.21
CA ARG A 98 1.02 -6.83 -0.98
C ARG A 98 0.01 -7.85 -1.47
N ARG A 99 -1.26 -7.43 -1.52
CA ARG A 99 -2.31 -8.22 -2.15
C ARG A 99 -2.08 -8.25 -3.66
N MET A 100 -2.24 -9.42 -4.28
CA MET A 100 -2.29 -9.53 -5.74
C MET A 100 -3.55 -8.85 -6.28
N ILE A 101 -3.40 -8.10 -7.37
CA ILE A 101 -4.52 -7.43 -8.03
C ILE A 101 -4.90 -8.26 -9.25
N GLU A 102 -6.19 -8.56 -9.37
CA GLU A 102 -6.74 -9.22 -10.55
C GLU A 102 -6.67 -8.28 -11.75
N ARG A 103 -6.23 -8.82 -12.88
CA ARG A 103 -6.17 -8.09 -14.15
C ARG A 103 -6.67 -9.00 -15.27
N PRO A 104 -7.36 -8.46 -16.28
CA PRO A 104 -7.74 -9.22 -17.46
C PRO A 104 -6.53 -9.91 -18.10
N LEU A 105 -6.70 -11.17 -18.48
CA LEU A 105 -5.69 -11.89 -19.24
C LEU A 105 -5.70 -11.39 -20.69
N LEU A 106 -4.79 -10.46 -21.01
CA LEU A 106 -4.64 -9.93 -22.35
C LEU A 106 -3.60 -10.73 -23.14
N SER A 107 -3.96 -11.14 -24.36
CA SER A 107 -3.02 -11.69 -25.33
C SER A 107 -2.00 -10.64 -25.79
N GLN A 108 -0.87 -11.08 -26.33
CA GLN A 108 0.15 -10.15 -26.81
C GLN A 108 -0.40 -9.20 -27.89
N LEU A 109 -1.16 -9.73 -28.84
CA LEU A 109 -1.82 -8.94 -29.89
C LEU A 109 -2.77 -7.87 -29.32
N GLN A 110 -3.50 -8.18 -28.25
CA GLN A 110 -4.38 -7.20 -27.59
C GLN A 110 -3.58 -6.08 -26.93
N ARG A 111 -2.43 -6.41 -26.31
CA ARG A 111 -1.53 -5.43 -25.70
C ARG A 111 -0.91 -4.51 -26.74
N ASP A 112 -0.47 -5.07 -27.87
CA ASP A 112 0.15 -4.29 -28.95
C ASP A 112 -0.87 -3.33 -29.57
N LYS A 113 -2.09 -3.81 -29.87
CA LYS A 113 -3.21 -2.96 -30.34
C LYS A 113 -3.58 -1.88 -29.33
N HIS A 114 -3.58 -2.20 -28.03
CA HIS A 114 -3.86 -1.20 -26.99
C HIS A 114 -2.77 -0.12 -26.97
N LEU A 115 -1.49 -0.52 -27.02
CA LEU A 115 -0.37 0.41 -27.04
C LEU A 115 -0.38 1.32 -28.28
N GLU A 116 -0.65 0.76 -29.45
CA GLU A 116 -0.78 1.50 -30.71
C GLU A 116 -1.87 2.57 -30.61
N ARG A 117 -3.08 2.18 -30.20
CA ARG A 117 -4.21 3.11 -30.01
C ARG A 117 -3.90 4.19 -28.99
N CYS A 118 -3.27 3.83 -27.87
CA CYS A 118 -2.88 4.80 -26.83
C CYS A 118 -1.86 5.81 -27.35
N LYS A 119 -0.88 5.40 -28.18
CA LYS A 119 0.09 6.31 -28.78
C LYS A 119 -0.58 7.30 -29.73
N VAL A 120 -1.48 6.80 -30.60
CA VAL A 120 -2.24 7.65 -31.53
C VAL A 120 -3.11 8.64 -30.76
N MET A 121 -3.88 8.17 -29.79
CA MET A 121 -4.76 9.00 -28.97
C MET A 121 -3.97 10.05 -28.16
N LEU A 122 -2.79 9.69 -27.61
CA LEU A 122 -1.94 10.62 -26.90
C LEU A 122 -1.39 11.73 -27.81
N ASN A 123 -0.98 11.39 -29.03
CA ASN A 123 -0.52 12.38 -29.99
C ASN A 123 -1.67 13.29 -30.45
N ASP A 124 -2.84 12.73 -30.73
CA ASP A 124 -4.05 13.48 -31.06
C ASP A 124 -4.40 14.48 -29.95
N ILE A 125 -4.42 14.06 -28.69
CA ILE A 125 -4.68 14.95 -27.54
C ILE A 125 -3.62 16.04 -27.40
N LYS A 126 -2.33 15.73 -27.62
CA LYS A 126 -1.24 16.71 -27.52
C LYS A 126 -1.33 17.82 -28.57
N HIS A 127 -1.85 17.51 -29.75
CA HIS A 127 -1.95 18.45 -30.87
C HIS A 127 -3.37 19.00 -31.07
N ALA A 128 -4.33 18.56 -30.25
CA ALA A 128 -5.71 19.04 -30.32
C ALA A 128 -5.80 20.53 -29.93
N PRO A 129 -6.70 21.30 -30.56
CA PRO A 129 -6.99 22.66 -30.12
C PRO A 129 -7.64 22.66 -28.74
N SER A 130 -7.37 23.70 -27.94
CA SER A 130 -7.94 23.86 -26.60
C SER A 130 -9.48 23.93 -26.58
N SER A 131 -10.10 24.24 -27.71
CA SER A 131 -11.56 24.27 -27.90
C SER A 131 -12.18 22.89 -28.16
N ARG A 132 -11.38 21.84 -28.38
CA ARG A 132 -11.90 20.50 -28.65
C ARG A 132 -12.62 19.96 -27.42
N ILE A 133 -13.89 19.62 -27.60
CA ILE A 133 -14.70 18.92 -26.59
C ILE A 133 -14.65 17.43 -26.90
N ILE A 134 -14.31 16.62 -25.89
CA ILE A 134 -14.36 15.16 -25.97
C ILE A 134 -15.55 14.70 -25.15
N ILE A 135 -16.44 13.92 -25.76
CA ILE A 135 -17.59 13.33 -25.07
C ILE A 135 -17.22 11.90 -24.70
N PHE A 136 -17.27 11.62 -23.41
CA PHE A 136 -17.14 10.28 -22.86
C PHE A 136 -18.54 9.75 -22.60
N SER A 137 -18.83 8.55 -23.09
CA SER A 137 -20.10 7.88 -22.86
C SER A 137 -19.82 6.43 -22.49
N ASP A 138 -20.59 5.91 -21.55
CA ASP A 138 -20.55 4.52 -21.17
C ASP A 138 -21.94 4.06 -20.72
N GLU A 139 -22.17 2.76 -20.77
CA GLU A 139 -23.33 2.11 -20.19
C GLU A 139 -22.94 1.42 -18.90
N ASN A 140 -23.67 1.71 -17.82
CA ASN A 140 -23.45 1.06 -16.54
C ASN A 140 -24.70 0.33 -16.05
N ASN A 141 -24.48 -0.83 -15.40
CA ASN A 141 -25.53 -1.61 -14.75
C ASN A 141 -25.65 -1.20 -13.29
N PHE A 142 -26.82 -0.71 -12.91
CA PHE A 142 -27.16 -0.47 -11.50
C PHE A 142 -27.99 -1.63 -10.99
N THR A 143 -27.47 -2.38 -10.02
CA THR A 143 -28.18 -3.44 -9.31
C THR A 143 -28.97 -2.85 -8.15
N VAL A 144 -30.20 -3.33 -7.95
CA VAL A 144 -31.06 -2.89 -6.84
C VAL A 144 -30.61 -3.48 -5.50
N ASP A 145 -30.02 -4.66 -5.52
CA ASP A 145 -29.56 -5.35 -4.30
C ASP A 145 -28.44 -4.57 -3.58
N PRO A 146 -28.41 -4.62 -2.23
CA PRO A 146 -27.38 -3.97 -1.44
C PRO A 146 -26.00 -4.58 -1.73
N VAL A 147 -25.01 -3.72 -1.93
CA VAL A 147 -23.61 -4.14 -2.12
C VAL A 147 -23.01 -4.47 -0.76
N PHE A 148 -22.78 -5.75 -0.49
CA PHE A 148 -22.08 -6.19 0.71
C PHE A 148 -20.57 -5.94 0.58
N ASN A 149 -20.04 -5.05 1.40
CA ASN A 149 -18.62 -4.78 1.53
C ASN A 149 -18.07 -5.47 2.79
N ARG A 150 -17.33 -6.57 2.57
CA ARG A 150 -16.67 -7.35 3.62
C ARG A 150 -15.78 -6.53 4.59
N SER A 151 -15.31 -5.36 4.18
CA SER A 151 -14.45 -4.53 5.02
C SER A 151 -15.23 -3.63 5.99
N SER A 152 -16.37 -3.07 5.59
CA SER A 152 -17.21 -2.18 6.41
C SER A 152 -18.35 -2.92 7.10
N ASP A 153 -18.92 -3.92 6.44
CA ASP A 153 -20.16 -4.57 6.87
C ASP A 153 -19.79 -5.74 7.79
N ARG A 154 -19.39 -5.36 9.01
CA ARG A 154 -18.93 -6.28 10.05
C ARG A 154 -19.86 -6.23 11.24
N VAL A 155 -20.08 -7.39 11.84
CA VAL A 155 -20.74 -7.47 13.15
C VAL A 155 -19.69 -7.66 14.23
N VAL A 156 -19.87 -6.96 15.34
CA VAL A 156 -19.08 -7.16 16.55
C VAL A 156 -19.75 -8.27 17.34
N ALA A 157 -19.08 -9.42 17.46
CA ALA A 157 -19.52 -10.53 18.27
C ALA A 157 -18.59 -10.66 19.50
N PHE A 158 -19.19 -10.93 20.66
CA PHE A 158 -18.47 -11.23 21.90
C PHE A 158 -18.71 -12.70 22.26
N ASN A 159 -17.69 -13.37 22.82
CA ASN A 159 -17.61 -14.82 23.03
C ASN A 159 -17.62 -15.66 21.74
N ASP A 160 -17.33 -16.96 21.85
CA ASP A 160 -17.43 -17.91 20.73
C ASP A 160 -18.76 -17.67 19.99
N ASN A 161 -18.73 -17.57 18.66
CA ASN A 161 -19.83 -17.20 17.74
C ASN A 161 -21.19 -17.96 17.91
N ARG A 162 -21.36 -18.79 18.94
CA ARG A 162 -22.53 -19.63 19.22
C ARG A 162 -23.75 -18.84 19.68
N ASP A 163 -23.55 -17.70 20.34
CA ASP A 163 -24.65 -16.87 20.87
C ASP A 163 -25.16 -15.84 19.85
N MET A 164 -24.55 -15.79 18.66
CA MET A 164 -24.91 -14.83 17.62
C MET A 164 -26.03 -15.38 16.74
N VAL A 165 -27.10 -14.61 16.55
CA VAL A 165 -28.19 -14.95 15.62
C VAL A 165 -27.62 -15.00 14.20
N GLU A 166 -27.78 -16.13 13.50
CA GLU A 166 -27.23 -16.37 12.16
C GLU A 166 -27.63 -15.27 11.17
N GLU A 167 -28.87 -14.80 11.25
CA GLU A 167 -29.44 -13.72 10.42
C GLU A 167 -28.67 -12.40 10.53
N LEU A 168 -28.05 -12.12 11.69
CA LEU A 168 -27.21 -10.94 11.87
C LEU A 168 -25.85 -11.11 11.17
N ARG A 169 -25.39 -12.34 10.96
CA ARG A 169 -24.08 -12.65 10.36
C ARG A 169 -24.14 -12.84 8.86
N THR A 170 -25.30 -13.24 8.35
CA THR A 170 -25.48 -13.60 6.94
C THR A 170 -26.14 -12.49 6.16
N VAL A 171 -25.52 -12.09 5.05
CA VAL A 171 -26.18 -11.28 4.04
C VAL A 171 -26.66 -12.19 2.91
N THR A 172 -27.97 -12.29 2.75
CA THR A 172 -28.59 -13.02 1.65
C THR A 172 -28.50 -12.19 0.37
N THR A 173 -28.01 -12.78 -0.71
CA THR A 173 -27.93 -12.14 -2.03
C THR A 173 -28.78 -12.89 -3.04
N VAL A 174 -29.42 -12.17 -3.97
CA VAL A 174 -30.12 -12.80 -5.09
C VAL A 174 -29.10 -13.12 -6.19
N LYS A 175 -29.13 -14.34 -6.74
CA LYS A 175 -28.18 -14.78 -7.79
C LYS A 175 -28.23 -13.90 -9.04
N HIS A 176 -29.42 -13.43 -9.40
CA HIS A 176 -29.68 -12.56 -10.55
C HIS A 176 -30.52 -11.38 -10.08
N PRO A 177 -29.90 -10.37 -9.44
CA PRO A 177 -30.62 -9.23 -8.90
C PRO A 177 -31.25 -8.42 -10.03
N ALA A 178 -32.36 -7.75 -9.74
CA ALA A 178 -32.93 -6.80 -10.67
C ALA A 178 -31.90 -5.69 -10.94
N SER A 179 -31.65 -5.41 -12.22
CA SER A 179 -30.76 -4.34 -12.63
C SER A 179 -31.39 -3.44 -13.69
N VAL A 180 -30.92 -2.21 -13.73
CA VAL A 180 -31.31 -1.19 -14.70
C VAL A 180 -30.03 -0.72 -15.38
N ILE A 181 -30.07 -0.58 -16.71
CA ILE A 181 -28.95 -0.02 -17.47
C ILE A 181 -29.14 1.49 -17.54
N MET A 182 -28.06 2.23 -17.37
CA MET A 182 -28.01 3.68 -17.51
C MET A 182 -26.95 4.05 -18.55
N PHE A 183 -27.31 4.91 -19.49
CA PHE A 183 -26.40 5.56 -20.42
C PHE A 183 -26.18 7.01 -19.99
N GLY A 184 -24.92 7.38 -19.79
CA GLY A 184 -24.54 8.68 -19.24
C GLY A 184 -23.38 9.32 -20.00
N PRO A 185 -23.65 10.25 -20.94
CA PRO A 185 -22.61 11.01 -21.60
C PRO A 185 -22.13 12.18 -20.72
N ILE A 186 -20.83 12.42 -20.72
CA ILE A 186 -20.20 13.56 -20.08
C ILE A 186 -19.14 14.17 -21.01
N ALA A 187 -19.15 15.48 -21.16
CA ALA A 187 -18.17 16.20 -21.96
C ALA A 187 -16.93 16.60 -21.13
N SER A 188 -15.79 16.75 -21.80
CA SER A 188 -14.50 17.10 -21.19
C SER A 188 -14.48 18.47 -20.51
N ASN A 189 -15.40 19.35 -20.86
CA ASN A 189 -15.62 20.66 -20.24
C ASN A 189 -16.48 20.58 -18.95
N GLY A 190 -16.93 19.39 -18.56
CA GLY A 190 -17.79 19.16 -17.40
C GLY A 190 -19.28 19.23 -17.69
N THR A 191 -19.70 19.50 -18.92
CA THR A 191 -21.13 19.47 -19.29
C THR A 191 -21.66 18.05 -19.17
N LYS A 192 -22.69 17.89 -18.34
CA LYS A 192 -23.41 16.64 -18.16
C LYS A 192 -24.62 16.64 -19.08
N MET A 193 -24.77 15.59 -19.88
CA MET A 193 -25.93 15.39 -20.73
C MET A 193 -26.99 14.55 -19.99
N ASP A 194 -28.20 14.51 -20.54
CA ASP A 194 -29.31 13.81 -19.91
C ASP A 194 -29.04 12.30 -19.80
N LEU A 195 -29.24 11.77 -18.59
CA LEU A 195 -29.11 10.34 -18.33
C LEU A 195 -30.29 9.59 -18.95
N THR A 196 -29.97 8.51 -19.67
CA THR A 196 -30.99 7.64 -20.26
C THR A 196 -31.06 6.33 -19.50
N TRP A 197 -32.22 6.10 -18.88
CA TRP A 197 -32.50 4.86 -18.15
C TRP A 197 -33.24 3.89 -19.06
N PHE A 198 -32.71 2.68 -19.20
CA PHE A 198 -33.34 1.61 -19.96
C PHE A 198 -34.21 0.76 -19.05
N LYS A 199 -35.39 0.35 -19.54
CA LYS A 199 -36.25 -0.58 -18.80
C LYS A 199 -35.52 -1.91 -18.53
N THR A 200 -35.85 -2.55 -17.42
CA THR A 200 -35.30 -3.86 -17.05
C THR A 200 -35.48 -4.87 -18.18
N GLY A 201 -34.43 -5.62 -18.51
CA GLY A 201 -34.43 -6.59 -19.61
C GLY A 201 -34.32 -5.98 -21.01
N PHE A 202 -34.19 -4.66 -21.13
CA PHE A 202 -33.95 -4.02 -22.43
C PHE A 202 -32.58 -4.40 -22.98
N ARG A 203 -32.59 -4.97 -24.19
CA ARG A 203 -31.37 -5.31 -24.93
C ARG A 203 -31.10 -4.22 -25.96
N LEU A 204 -30.05 -3.44 -25.71
CA LEU A 204 -29.63 -2.36 -26.60
C LEU A 204 -29.19 -2.92 -27.96
N LYS A 205 -29.99 -2.66 -28.99
CA LYS A 205 -29.67 -2.98 -30.40
C LYS A 205 -29.05 -1.74 -31.07
N SER A 206 -28.22 -1.95 -32.07
CA SER A 206 -27.49 -0.87 -32.75
C SER A 206 -28.38 0.27 -33.25
N LYS A 207 -29.57 -0.05 -33.81
CA LYS A 207 -30.50 0.98 -34.29
C LYS A 207 -31.04 1.87 -33.17
N ALA A 208 -31.48 1.27 -32.06
CA ALA A 208 -31.97 2.01 -30.90
C ALA A 208 -30.86 2.84 -30.26
N TYR A 209 -29.62 2.34 -30.24
CA TYR A 209 -28.48 3.10 -29.74
C TYR A 209 -28.20 4.34 -30.59
N LEU A 210 -28.22 4.22 -31.91
CA LEU A 210 -28.04 5.37 -32.80
C LEU A 210 -29.12 6.45 -32.62
N GLU A 211 -30.37 6.06 -32.36
CA GLU A 211 -31.45 7.01 -32.07
C GLU A 211 -31.19 7.76 -30.76
N ILE A 212 -30.71 7.06 -29.72
CA ILE A 212 -30.35 7.67 -28.44
C ILE A 212 -29.17 8.61 -28.58
N LEU A 213 -28.13 8.22 -29.32
CA LEU A 213 -26.98 9.09 -29.55
C LEU A 213 -27.40 10.38 -30.26
N LYS A 214 -28.33 10.32 -31.22
CA LYS A 214 -28.84 11.51 -31.92
C LYS A 214 -29.69 12.42 -31.04
N ASP A 215 -30.46 11.84 -30.12
CA ASP A 215 -31.38 12.58 -29.25
C ASP A 215 -30.66 13.18 -28.03
N LYS A 216 -29.71 12.43 -27.44
CA LYS A 216 -29.14 12.73 -26.12
C LYS A 216 -27.77 13.38 -26.15
N ILE A 217 -27.04 13.24 -27.25
CA ILE A 217 -25.75 13.90 -27.38
C ILE A 217 -25.99 15.30 -27.93
N LEU A 218 -25.63 16.30 -27.11
CA LEU A 218 -25.62 17.68 -27.55
C LEU A 218 -24.53 17.88 -28.62
N PRO A 219 -24.79 18.68 -29.67
CA PRO A 219 -23.74 19.08 -30.61
C PRO A 219 -22.62 19.87 -29.93
#